data_AF-A0A974I2H1-F1
#
_entry.id   AF-A0A974I2H1-F1
#
_cell.length_a   1.000
_cell.length_b   1.000
_cell.length_c   1.000
_cell.angle_alpha   90.00
_cell.angle_beta   90.00
_cell.angle_gamma   90.00
#
_symmetry.space_group_name_H-M   'P 1'
#
loop_
_entity.id
_entity.type
_entity.pdbx_description
1 polymer ?
#
loop_
_entity_poly.entity_id
_entity_poly.type
_entity_poly.pdbx_seq_one_letter_code
_entity_poly.pdbx_strand_id
1 'polypeptide(L)'
;MFLFCDRRAIPKTAKAGTFPCNRCETGKYILCKDQVAIPNTQKCASSNVVYMITCTRCSTGGRYIGETGQKLSTRMKHHRHKINSKSWDTPVGQHFCSQNHSLHDRQVLILKGNFKTERERKIYEFKCIKGEGKLRRQGLNLGSGFMSHYVT
;
A
#
# COMPACT_ATOMS: atom_id res chain seq x y z
N MET A 1 -17.86 -18.46 -3.91
CA MET A 1 -17.75 -17.33 -2.95
C MET A 1 -16.41 -17.47 -2.23
N PHE A 2 -15.35 -16.82 -2.71
CA PHE A 2 -13.98 -17.06 -2.25
C PHE A 2 -13.46 -15.92 -1.35
N LEU A 3 -13.34 -16.25 -0.06
CA LEU A 3 -12.40 -15.76 0.96
C LEU A 3 -11.94 -14.29 0.87
N PHE A 4 -12.78 -13.36 1.30
CA PHE A 4 -12.30 -12.39 2.28
C PHE A 4 -12.49 -13.05 3.65
N CYS A 5 -11.38 -13.31 4.34
CA CYS A 5 -11.25 -13.83 5.71
C CYS A 5 -12.59 -14.08 6.45
N ASP A 6 -12.94 -15.35 6.64
CA ASP A 6 -14.15 -15.83 7.33
C ASP A 6 -14.25 -15.23 8.75
N ARG A 7 -15.43 -14.72 9.13
CA ARG A 7 -15.68 -13.95 10.36
C ARG A 7 -15.76 -14.80 11.63
N ARG A 8 -15.52 -16.11 11.59
CA ARG A 8 -15.93 -17.03 12.67
C ARG A 8 -14.83 -17.57 13.60
N ALA A 9 -13.57 -17.13 13.51
CA ALA A 9 -12.52 -17.66 14.38
C ALA A 9 -11.43 -16.64 14.78
N ILE A 10 -11.81 -15.46 15.30
CA ILE A 10 -10.84 -14.51 15.86
C ILE A 10 -11.11 -14.35 17.37
N PRO A 11 -10.19 -14.81 18.25
CA PRO A 11 -10.26 -14.57 19.69
C PRO A 11 -10.27 -13.07 20.00
N LYS A 12 -11.13 -12.66 20.93
CA LYS A 12 -11.32 -11.26 21.34
C LYS A 12 -10.16 -10.79 22.24
N THR A 13 -9.07 -10.26 21.68
CA THR A 13 -8.11 -9.42 22.44
C THR A 13 -7.33 -8.44 21.54
N ALA A 14 -7.30 -7.17 21.97
CA ALA A 14 -6.51 -5.99 21.53
C ALA A 14 -6.66 -5.48 20.07
N LYS A 15 -7.01 -4.19 19.92
CA LYS A 15 -7.21 -3.49 18.64
C LYS A 15 -5.87 -3.15 17.97
N ALA A 16 -5.68 -3.56 16.71
CA ALA A 16 -4.48 -3.28 15.91
C ALA A 16 -4.83 -2.61 14.57
N GLY A 17 -3.97 -1.71 14.08
CA GLY A 17 -4.17 -0.91 12.86
C GLY A 17 -2.95 -0.06 12.47
N THR A 18 -3.02 0.64 11.33
CA THR A 18 -2.03 1.67 10.96
C THR A 18 -2.47 3.00 11.55
N PHE A 19 -1.67 3.58 12.45
CA PHE A 19 -2.06 4.82 13.13
C PHE A 19 -1.52 6.05 12.43
N PRO A 20 -2.29 7.16 12.42
CA PRO A 20 -1.83 8.41 11.85
C PRO A 20 -0.72 8.95 12.76
N CYS A 21 0.24 9.63 12.16
CA CYS A 21 1.23 10.37 12.92
C CYS A 21 0.89 11.85 12.81
N ASN A 22 0.72 12.49 13.96
CA ASN A 22 0.32 13.89 14.07
C ASN A 22 1.38 14.87 13.53
N ARG A 23 2.60 14.38 13.25
CA ARG A 23 3.72 15.19 12.73
C ARG A 23 4.03 14.98 11.25
N CYS A 24 3.41 14.00 10.58
CA CYS A 24 3.67 13.72 9.17
C CYS A 24 2.43 14.02 8.32
N GLU A 25 2.58 14.77 7.22
CA GLU A 25 1.45 15.08 6.33
C GLU A 25 0.79 13.83 5.73
N THR A 26 1.52 12.72 5.69
CA THR A 26 1.02 11.38 5.32
C THR A 26 -0.05 10.88 6.28
N GLY A 27 0.00 11.26 7.56
CA GLY A 27 -0.94 10.82 8.59
C GLY A 27 -2.40 11.10 8.22
N LYS A 28 -2.67 12.19 7.50
CA LYS A 28 -4.01 12.57 7.02
C LYS A 28 -4.63 11.56 6.05
N TYR A 29 -3.80 10.74 5.41
CA TYR A 29 -4.20 9.78 4.37
C TYR A 29 -4.06 8.33 4.83
N ILE A 30 -3.66 8.09 6.09
CA ILE A 30 -3.53 6.74 6.64
C ILE A 30 -4.91 6.21 7.01
N LEU A 31 -5.25 5.03 6.48
CA LEU A 31 -6.43 4.30 6.93
C LEU A 31 -6.18 3.68 8.31
N CYS A 32 -6.78 4.28 9.32
CA CYS A 32 -6.96 3.64 10.64
C CYS A 32 -8.03 2.57 10.50
N LYS A 33 -7.63 1.34 10.17
CA LYS A 33 -8.59 0.25 10.13
C LYS A 33 -8.78 -0.29 11.54
N ASP A 34 -9.89 0.06 12.18
CA ASP A 34 -10.41 -0.61 13.39
C ASP A 34 -10.86 -2.06 13.14
N GLN A 35 -10.62 -2.62 11.94
CA GLN A 35 -11.27 -3.85 11.46
C GLN A 35 -10.33 -4.88 10.82
N VAL A 36 -9.00 -4.71 10.86
CA VAL A 36 -8.08 -5.78 10.45
C VAL A 36 -6.98 -5.90 11.49
N ALA A 37 -7.01 -7.00 12.25
CA ALA A 37 -5.97 -7.34 13.20
C ALA A 37 -4.66 -7.64 12.43
N ILE A 38 -3.86 -6.59 12.19
CA ILE A 38 -2.48 -6.75 11.74
C ILE A 38 -1.64 -6.92 13.01
N PRO A 39 -0.96 -8.06 13.21
CA PRO A 39 -0.06 -8.19 14.35
C PRO A 39 1.04 -7.14 14.17
N ASN A 40 1.15 -6.25 15.17
CA ASN A 40 2.02 -5.08 15.28
C ASN A 40 1.40 -3.75 14.81
N THR A 41 1.30 -2.83 15.77
CA THR A 41 0.97 -1.41 15.57
C THR A 41 2.00 -0.74 14.65
N GLN A 42 1.68 -0.59 13.36
CA GLN A 42 2.55 0.08 12.40
C GLN A 42 2.15 1.56 12.26
N LYS A 43 3.13 2.44 12.02
CA LYS A 43 2.93 3.90 11.93
C LYS A 43 3.58 4.45 10.67
N CYS A 44 3.35 5.72 10.33
CA CYS A 44 4.03 6.36 9.19
C CYS A 44 5.57 6.36 9.32
N ALA A 45 6.09 6.21 10.55
CA ALA A 45 7.51 6.10 10.83
C ALA A 45 8.08 4.67 10.67
N SER A 46 7.24 3.65 10.42
CA SER A 46 7.68 2.28 10.22
C SER A 46 8.51 2.15 8.94
N SER A 47 9.62 1.43 9.03
CA SER A 47 10.49 1.01 7.92
C SER A 47 10.29 -0.47 7.60
N ASN A 48 10.83 -0.94 6.47
CA ASN A 48 10.70 -2.33 6.03
C ASN A 48 9.25 -2.80 6.01
N VAL A 49 8.43 -2.15 5.18
CA VAL A 49 6.99 -2.39 5.08
C VAL A 49 6.55 -2.65 3.64
N VAL A 50 5.47 -3.40 3.50
CA VAL A 50 4.66 -3.48 2.28
C VAL A 50 3.36 -2.73 2.55
N TYR A 51 3.00 -1.83 1.64
CA TYR A 51 1.86 -0.94 1.76
C TYR A 51 0.99 -0.98 0.51
N MET A 52 -0.21 -0.43 0.63
CA MET A 52 -1.17 -0.24 -0.44
C MET A 52 -1.59 1.22 -0.49
N ILE A 53 -1.62 1.79 -1.69
CA ILE A 53 -2.26 3.07 -2.00
C ILE A 53 -3.58 2.76 -2.70
N THR A 54 -4.68 3.31 -2.22
CA THR A 54 -6.00 3.19 -2.84
C THR A 54 -6.48 4.57 -3.28
N CYS A 55 -7.00 4.66 -4.50
CA CYS A 55 -7.70 5.83 -5.00
C CYS A 55 -9.19 5.76 -4.61
N THR A 56 -9.70 6.81 -3.98
CA THR A 56 -11.10 6.89 -3.51
C THR A 56 -12.08 7.28 -4.60
N ARG A 57 -11.61 7.80 -5.75
CA ARG A 57 -12.46 8.19 -6.88
C ARG A 57 -12.69 7.08 -7.90
N CYS A 58 -11.83 6.07 -7.92
CA CYS A 58 -11.99 4.96 -8.85
C CYS A 58 -13.13 4.04 -8.41
N SER A 59 -14.21 3.99 -9.18
CA SER A 59 -15.33 3.05 -8.98
C SER A 59 -14.89 1.57 -9.01
N THR A 60 -13.86 1.27 -9.80
CA THR A 60 -13.24 -0.05 -9.94
C THR A 60 -12.14 -0.33 -8.89
N GLY A 61 -11.78 0.68 -8.10
CA GLY A 61 -10.81 0.60 -7.00
C GLY A 61 -9.36 0.51 -7.48
N GLY A 62 -8.84 1.65 -7.93
CA GLY A 62 -7.43 1.86 -8.27
C GLY A 62 -6.54 1.64 -7.05
N ARG A 63 -5.88 0.50 -7.02
CA ARG A 63 -5.01 0.07 -5.92
C ARG A 63 -3.60 -0.17 -6.43
N TYR A 64 -2.63 0.35 -5.72
CA TYR A 64 -1.21 0.13 -5.97
C TYR A 64 -0.60 -0.52 -4.74
N ILE A 65 0.09 -1.64 -4.91
CA ILE A 65 0.88 -2.29 -3.87
C ILE A 65 2.34 -1.91 -4.09
N GLY A 66 3.00 -1.50 -3.02
CA GLY A 66 4.41 -1.15 -3.05
C GLY A 66 5.13 -1.62 -1.80
N GLU A 67 6.43 -1.85 -1.93
CA GLU A 67 7.33 -2.05 -0.81
C GLU A 67 8.18 -0.81 -0.51
N THR A 68 8.69 -0.71 0.72
CA THR A 68 9.84 0.15 1.02
C THR A 68 10.69 -0.38 2.16
N GLY A 69 12.02 -0.29 2.02
CA GLY A 69 12.98 -0.45 3.13
C GLY A 69 13.11 0.81 4.01
N GLN A 70 12.79 1.98 3.46
CA GLN A 70 12.81 3.26 4.18
C GLN A 70 11.54 3.43 5.02
N LYS A 71 11.48 4.51 5.81
CA LYS A 71 10.24 4.91 6.50
C LYS A 71 9.11 5.13 5.47
N LEU A 72 7.91 4.63 5.76
CA LEU A 72 6.73 4.84 4.91
C LEU A 72 6.51 6.33 4.61
N SER A 73 6.70 7.20 5.61
CA SER A 73 6.60 8.65 5.43
C SER A 73 7.51 9.20 4.34
N THR A 74 8.74 8.68 4.24
CA THR A 74 9.71 9.08 3.21
C THR A 74 9.24 8.62 1.84
N ARG A 75 8.79 7.37 1.73
CA ARG A 75 8.25 6.84 0.47
C ARG A 75 7.02 7.62 0.00
N MET A 76 6.13 8.01 0.91
CA MET A 76 4.95 8.82 0.58
C MET A 76 5.30 10.25 0.15
N LYS A 77 6.36 10.85 0.71
CA LYS A 77 6.89 12.14 0.20
C LYS A 77 7.41 11.99 -1.22
N HIS A 78 8.11 10.89 -1.52
CA HIS A 78 8.63 10.63 -2.86
C HIS A 78 7.51 10.48 -3.90
N HIS A 79 6.48 9.70 -3.59
CA HIS A 79 5.27 9.61 -4.43
C HIS A 79 4.61 10.97 -4.63
N ARG A 80 4.45 11.76 -3.56
CA ARG A 80 3.88 13.12 -3.67
C ARG A 80 4.70 14.01 -4.61
N HIS A 81 6.02 13.99 -4.46
CA HIS A 81 6.90 14.79 -5.31
C HIS A 81 6.74 14.40 -6.78
N LYS A 82 6.74 13.10 -7.10
CA LYS A 82 6.54 12.58 -8.47
C LYS A 82 5.20 13.01 -9.08
N ILE A 83 4.12 13.00 -8.29
CA ILE A 83 2.81 13.43 -8.76
C ILE A 83 2.77 14.96 -8.95
N ASN A 84 3.31 15.73 -8.01
CA ASN A 84 3.39 17.19 -8.11
C ASN A 84 4.24 17.66 -9.29
N SER A 85 5.32 16.93 -9.60
CA SER A 85 6.17 17.20 -10.77
C SER A 85 5.58 16.65 -12.07
N LYS A 86 4.32 16.17 -12.06
CA LYS A 86 3.61 15.60 -13.20
C LYS A 86 4.40 14.48 -13.89
N SER A 87 5.11 13.68 -13.11
CA SER A 87 5.91 12.58 -13.64
C SER A 87 5.02 11.39 -14.01
N TRP A 88 5.24 10.86 -15.22
CA TRP A 88 4.55 9.70 -15.78
C TRP A 88 5.40 8.43 -15.72
N ASP A 89 6.48 8.44 -14.94
CA ASP A 89 7.48 7.37 -14.84
C ASP A 89 7.09 6.21 -13.91
N THR A 90 6.05 6.41 -13.10
CA THR A 90 5.58 5.43 -12.12
C THR A 90 4.08 5.20 -12.29
N PRO A 91 3.57 3.99 -12.00
CA PRO A 91 2.13 3.72 -12.11
C PRO A 91 1.28 4.64 -11.24
N VAL A 92 1.80 4.98 -10.05
CA VAL A 92 1.17 5.92 -9.13
C VAL A 92 1.15 7.34 -9.73
N GLY A 93 2.28 7.80 -10.29
CA GLY A 93 2.37 9.07 -11.01
C GLY A 93 1.38 9.14 -12.16
N GLN A 94 1.41 8.16 -13.08
CA GLN A 94 0.50 8.09 -14.22
C GLN A 94 -0.97 8.16 -13.82
N HIS A 95 -1.37 7.46 -12.75
CA HIS A 95 -2.74 7.47 -12.29
C HIS A 95 -3.16 8.83 -11.70
N PHE A 96 -2.39 9.38 -10.76
CA PHE A 96 -2.76 10.62 -10.07
C PHE A 96 -2.43 11.90 -10.84
N CYS A 97 -1.70 11.81 -11.96
CA CYS A 97 -1.51 12.88 -12.93
C CYS A 97 -2.60 12.91 -14.03
N SER A 98 -3.46 11.88 -14.10
CA SER A 98 -4.56 11.81 -15.07
C SER A 98 -5.73 12.75 -14.72
N GLN A 99 -6.56 13.07 -15.72
CA GLN A 99 -7.77 13.88 -15.49
C GLN A 99 -8.69 13.20 -14.47
N ASN A 100 -9.30 13.99 -13.58
CA ASN A 100 -10.25 13.57 -12.52
C ASN A 100 -9.68 12.82 -11.31
N HIS A 101 -8.36 12.68 -11.19
CA HIS A 101 -7.71 12.12 -10.01
C HIS A 101 -6.69 13.10 -9.45
N SER A 102 -6.57 13.16 -8.12
CA SER A 102 -5.62 14.04 -7.46
C SER A 102 -4.93 13.35 -6.30
N LEU A 103 -3.85 13.96 -5.82
CA LEU A 103 -3.19 13.58 -4.59
C LEU A 103 -4.14 13.43 -3.40
N HIS A 104 -5.22 14.22 -3.33
CA HIS A 104 -6.15 14.17 -2.21
C HIS A 104 -7.03 12.93 -2.19
N ASP A 105 -7.13 12.23 -3.33
CA ASP A 105 -7.95 11.04 -3.49
C ASP A 105 -7.24 9.76 -3.06
N ARG A 106 -6.07 9.86 -2.40
CA ARG A 106 -5.26 8.71 -2.01
C ARG A 106 -5.48 8.31 -0.54
N GLN A 107 -5.58 7.02 -0.31
CA GLN A 107 -5.57 6.39 1.01
C GLN A 107 -4.39 5.42 1.09
N VAL A 108 -3.71 5.38 2.23
CA VAL A 108 -2.51 4.55 2.44
C VAL A 108 -2.76 3.58 3.58
N LEU A 109 -2.45 2.31 3.35
CA LEU A 109 -2.56 1.24 4.34
C LEU A 109 -1.25 0.45 4.37
N ILE A 110 -0.73 0.15 5.57
CA ILE A 110 0.34 -0.85 5.70
C ILE A 110 -0.31 -2.23 5.70
N LEU A 111 0.13 -3.10 4.79
CA LEU A 111 -0.34 -4.49 4.71
C LEU A 111 0.45 -5.38 5.67
N LYS A 112 1.77 -5.19 5.72
CA LYS A 112 2.69 -5.90 6.62
C LYS A 112 3.95 -5.07 6.85
N GLY A 113 4.52 -5.14 8.04
CA GLY A 113 5.78 -4.50 8.39
C GLY A 113 6.76 -5.46 9.10
N ASN A 114 7.86 -4.90 9.58
CA ASN A 114 8.89 -5.60 10.35
C ASN A 114 9.57 -6.75 9.58
N PHE A 115 9.70 -6.64 8.26
CA PHE A 115 10.46 -7.60 7.47
C PHE A 115 11.93 -7.58 7.88
N LYS A 116 12.55 -8.75 7.99
CA LYS A 116 13.95 -8.89 8.40
C LYS A 116 14.90 -8.70 7.23
N THR A 117 14.47 -9.15 6.05
CA THR A 117 15.26 -9.04 4.83
C THR A 117 14.50 -8.34 3.71
N GLU A 118 15.24 -7.71 2.81
CA GLU A 118 14.69 -7.16 1.57
C GLU A 118 14.03 -8.24 0.71
N ARG A 119 14.63 -9.44 0.63
CA ARG A 119 14.10 -10.58 -0.12
C ARG A 119 12.71 -10.98 0.38
N GLU A 120 12.52 -11.13 1.69
CA GLU A 120 11.21 -11.45 2.28
C GLU A 120 10.16 -10.38 1.96
N ARG A 121 10.54 -9.10 2.07
CA ARG A 121 9.66 -7.97 1.79
C ARG A 121 9.18 -7.98 0.34
N LYS A 122 10.11 -8.17 -0.60
CA LYS A 122 9.85 -8.24 -2.05
C LYS A 122 9.02 -9.46 -2.44
N ILE A 123 9.30 -10.65 -1.86
CA ILE A 123 8.47 -11.85 -2.05
C ILE A 123 7.04 -11.61 -1.56
N TYR A 124 6.87 -10.93 -0.43
CA TYR A 124 5.55 -10.62 0.10
C TYR A 124 4.78 -9.64 -0.79
N GLU A 125 5.42 -8.56 -1.23
CA GLU A 125 4.85 -7.61 -2.20
C GLU A 125 4.36 -8.35 -3.46
N PHE A 126 5.20 -9.21 -4.04
CA PHE A 126 4.84 -10.01 -5.20
C PHE A 126 3.61 -10.89 -4.96
N LYS A 127 3.57 -11.58 -3.81
CA LYS A 127 2.40 -12.40 -3.43
C LYS A 127 1.13 -11.56 -3.34
N CYS A 128 1.21 -10.35 -2.78
CA CYS A 128 0.07 -9.44 -2.69
C CYS A 128 -0.38 -8.96 -4.09
N ILE A 129 0.55 -8.56 -4.97
CA ILE A 129 0.23 -8.14 -6.35
C ILE A 129 -0.45 -9.28 -7.13
N LYS A 130 0.09 -10.50 -7.03
CA LYS A 130 -0.52 -11.67 -7.72
C LYS A 130 -1.86 -12.07 -7.14
N GLY A 131 -2.01 -12.00 -5.81
CA GLY A 131 -3.29 -12.23 -5.15
C GLY A 131 -4.34 -11.23 -5.61
N GLU A 132 -3.99 -9.95 -5.64
CA GLU A 132 -4.87 -8.90 -6.10
C GLU A 132 -5.25 -9.08 -7.58
N GLY A 133 -4.28 -9.30 -8.47
CA GLY A 133 -4.56 -9.50 -9.90
C GLY A 133 -5.44 -10.71 -10.22
N LYS A 134 -5.38 -11.76 -9.38
CA LYS A 134 -6.31 -12.91 -9.46
C LYS A 134 -7.73 -12.56 -8.99
N LEU A 135 -7.85 -11.71 -7.97
CA LEU A 135 -9.14 -11.30 -7.39
C LEU A 135 -9.82 -10.17 -8.18
N ARG A 136 -9.03 -9.27 -8.78
CA ARG A 136 -9.50 -8.06 -9.49
C ARG A 136 -8.50 -7.71 -10.60
N ARG A 137 -8.95 -7.68 -11.86
CA ARG A 137 -8.12 -7.37 -13.05
C ARG A 137 -7.74 -5.88 -13.19
N GLN A 138 -7.73 -5.10 -12.11
CA GLN A 138 -7.81 -3.62 -12.14
C GLN A 138 -6.79 -2.92 -11.20
N GLY A 139 -5.71 -3.61 -10.84
CA GLY A 139 -4.62 -3.01 -10.06
C GLY A 139 -3.79 -2.01 -10.89
N LEU A 140 -3.24 -1.00 -10.22
CA LEU A 140 -2.37 0.02 -10.82
C LEU A 140 -0.95 -0.50 -11.08
N ASN A 141 -0.52 -1.59 -10.45
CA ASN A 141 0.81 -2.16 -10.67
C ASN A 141 0.99 -2.57 -12.15
N LEU A 142 2.00 -2.00 -12.83
CA LEU A 142 2.32 -2.28 -14.24
C LEU A 142 2.95 -3.67 -14.41
N GLY A 143 2.14 -4.72 -14.50
CA GLY A 143 2.53 -6.07 -14.96
C GLY A 143 3.70 -6.74 -14.21
N SER A 144 4.04 -7.97 -14.59
CA SER A 144 5.15 -8.73 -14.01
C SER A 144 6.53 -8.31 -14.53
N GLY A 145 6.62 -7.39 -15.50
CA GLY A 145 7.89 -6.94 -16.09
C GLY A 145 8.81 -6.21 -15.10
N PHE A 146 8.26 -5.66 -14.02
CA PHE A 146 9.03 -5.04 -12.93
C PHE A 146 9.75 -6.07 -12.02
N MET A 147 9.49 -7.36 -12.21
CA MET A 147 10.00 -8.44 -11.36
C MET A 147 11.34 -9.03 -11.78
N SER A 148 11.90 -8.62 -12.92
CA SER A 148 13.25 -9.06 -13.32
C SER A 148 14.32 -8.69 -12.29
N HIS A 149 14.06 -7.68 -11.45
CA HIS A 149 14.90 -7.29 -10.32
C HIS A 149 14.80 -8.17 -9.06
N TYR A 150 14.01 -9.25 -9.08
CA TYR A 150 13.87 -10.21 -7.99
C TYR A 150 14.63 -11.52 -8.20
N VAL A 151 15.20 -11.71 -9.39
CA VAL A 151 15.93 -12.92 -9.78
C VAL A 151 17.33 -12.51 -10.24
N THR A 152 18.17 -12.18 -9.26
CA THR A 152 19.63 -12.33 -9.32
C THR A 152 20.14 -12.69 -7.95
#